data_AF-A0A158KUY9-F1
#
_entry.id   AF-A0A158KUY9-F1
#
_cell.length_a   1.000
_cell.length_b   1.000
_cell.length_c   1.000
_cell.angle_alpha   90.00
_cell.angle_beta   90.00
_cell.angle_gamma   90.00
#
_symmetry.space_group_name_H-M   'P 1'
#
loop_
_entity.id
_entity.type
_entity.pdbx_description
1 polymer ?
#
loop_
_entity_poly.entity_id
_entity_poly.type
_entity_poly.pdbx_seq_one_letter_code
_entity_poly.pdbx_strand_id
1 'polypeptide(L)'
;MSDSYFPRWRTQPSADAGRVVAPDERLPWPQMFAMGVQHVVAMFGSTVLAPLLMGFDPNLCIFMSGIGTLLFFVLVGGRVPSYLGSSFAFIGLVIAVTGYSGHGPNLNIGVALGGIIACGVVYAIIGLIVAATGTNWIEALMPPVVTGAIVAVIGLNLAPIAVKGVSATNFDSWMALVTVLCVGGVAVFARGMAQRLLILIGLAIAYAIYAVLTNGMGLGGKPIDFSIVSNAAWFGMPHFTAPVFNGQAMTLLAPIAIILVAENLGHIKAVGAMTGQSLDRYIGRAFIGDGLATIASGFAGGTGVTTYAENIGVMAVTKIYSTLVFVIAAVIAIVLGFSPKFGAVIQTIPGPVLGGVSIVVFGLIAVTGARIWVVNKVDFSDNRNLIVAAVTLVLGAGDFTLKLGGFALGGIGTATFGAIILYALLRRRGSGVV
;
A
#
# COMPACT_ATOMS: atom_id res chain seq x y z
N MET A 1 -25.92 -24.46 7.97
CA MET A 1 -25.13 -24.26 6.74
C MET A 1 -25.92 -23.26 5.90
N SER A 2 -25.38 -22.09 5.54
CA SER A 2 -26.07 -21.17 4.64
C SER A 2 -25.46 -21.29 3.24
N ASP A 3 -26.25 -21.81 2.29
CA ASP A 3 -25.89 -22.12 0.90
C ASP A 3 -25.66 -20.90 -0.01
N SER A 4 -25.28 -19.74 0.56
CA SER A 4 -25.09 -18.50 -0.19
C SER A 4 -23.61 -18.14 -0.31
N TYR A 5 -23.19 -17.79 -1.53
CA TYR A 5 -21.84 -17.32 -1.81
C TYR A 5 -21.47 -16.09 -0.99
N PHE A 6 -22.43 -15.16 -0.79
CA PHE A 6 -22.29 -14.01 0.11
C PHE A 6 -22.93 -14.27 1.49
N PRO A 7 -22.37 -13.70 2.57
CA PRO A 7 -23.02 -13.74 3.88
C PRO A 7 -24.33 -12.93 3.87
N ARG A 8 -25.24 -13.23 4.79
CA ARG A 8 -26.42 -12.39 5.04
C ARG A 8 -26.06 -11.38 6.13
N TRP A 9 -25.85 -10.12 5.74
CA TRP A 9 -25.50 -9.05 6.69
C TRP A 9 -26.65 -8.74 7.64
N ARG A 10 -26.48 -9.11 8.91
CA ARG A 10 -27.50 -8.88 9.95
C ARG A 10 -27.42 -7.43 10.43
N THR A 11 -28.57 -6.77 10.50
CA THR A 11 -28.68 -5.41 11.05
C THR A 11 -28.48 -5.43 12.55
N GLN A 12 -27.54 -4.62 13.02
CA GLN A 12 -27.41 -4.29 14.43
C GLN A 12 -28.07 -2.93 14.70
N PRO A 13 -28.98 -2.81 15.68
CA PRO A 13 -29.77 -1.60 15.93
C PRO A 13 -28.95 -0.42 16.50
N SER A 14 -27.81 -0.68 17.15
CA SER A 14 -26.90 0.35 17.64
C SER A 14 -25.49 -0.20 17.81
N ALA A 15 -24.48 0.64 17.57
CA ALA A 15 -23.14 0.42 18.09
C ALA A 15 -23.17 0.73 19.60
N ASP A 16 -23.70 -0.17 20.42
CA ASP A 16 -23.51 -0.06 21.88
C ASP A 16 -22.01 0.05 22.16
N ALA A 17 -21.62 1.05 22.96
CA ALA A 17 -20.23 1.38 23.25
C ALA A 17 -19.50 0.16 23.84
N GLY A 18 -18.78 -0.58 22.98
CA GLY A 18 -18.02 -1.78 23.35
C GLY A 18 -18.33 -3.03 22.53
N ARG A 19 -19.40 -3.07 21.72
CA ARG A 19 -19.73 -4.27 20.93
C ARG A 19 -19.00 -4.28 19.58
N VAL A 20 -18.30 -5.37 19.31
CA VAL A 20 -17.61 -5.63 18.04
C VAL A 20 -18.64 -5.93 16.94
N VAL A 21 -18.56 -5.25 15.80
CA VAL A 21 -19.38 -5.55 14.61
C VAL A 21 -18.62 -6.54 13.73
N ALA A 22 -19.18 -7.73 13.56
CA ALA A 22 -18.54 -8.79 12.79
C ALA A 22 -18.56 -8.54 11.26
N PRO A 23 -17.74 -9.26 10.46
CA PRO A 23 -17.72 -9.11 9.01
C PRO A 23 -19.06 -9.33 8.30
N ASP A 24 -19.91 -10.20 8.84
CA ASP A 24 -21.27 -10.51 8.36
C ASP A 24 -22.37 -9.72 9.09
N GLU A 25 -22.03 -8.62 9.76
CA GLU A 25 -22.97 -7.70 10.39
C GLU A 25 -22.92 -6.33 9.71
N ARG A 26 -23.97 -5.53 9.91
CA ARG A 26 -24.00 -4.13 9.46
C ARG A 26 -24.69 -3.24 10.48
N LEU A 27 -24.19 -2.02 10.60
CA LEU A 27 -24.84 -0.94 11.30
C LEU A 27 -26.02 -0.38 10.46
N PRO A 28 -26.83 0.53 11.02
CA PRO A 28 -27.78 1.31 10.24
C PRO A 28 -27.09 2.04 9.09
N TRP A 29 -27.77 2.20 7.96
CA TRP A 29 -27.19 2.73 6.73
C TRP A 29 -26.49 4.09 6.87
N PRO A 30 -27.00 5.07 7.65
CA PRO A 30 -26.29 6.34 7.85
C PRO A 30 -24.92 6.16 8.52
N GLN A 31 -24.83 5.26 9.50
CA GLN A 31 -23.57 4.95 10.17
C GLN A 31 -22.63 4.20 9.23
N MET A 32 -23.16 3.24 8.46
CA MET A 32 -22.37 2.53 7.44
C MET A 32 -21.78 3.49 6.41
N PHE A 33 -22.55 4.50 5.99
CA PHE A 33 -22.06 5.55 5.09
C PHE A 33 -20.95 6.38 5.72
N ALA A 34 -21.14 6.85 6.96
CA ALA A 34 -20.13 7.60 7.70
C ALA A 34 -18.82 6.80 7.86
N MET A 35 -18.92 5.50 8.19
CA MET A 35 -17.77 4.60 8.27
C MET A 35 -17.09 4.43 6.92
N GLY A 36 -17.85 4.30 5.83
CA GLY A 36 -17.32 4.24 4.47
C GLY A 36 -16.50 5.48 4.11
N VAL A 37 -17.03 6.68 4.39
CA VAL A 37 -16.30 7.95 4.24
C VAL A 37 -15.02 7.93 5.07
N GLN A 38 -15.08 7.48 6.32
CA GLN A 38 -13.90 7.42 7.18
C GLN A 38 -12.81 6.48 6.64
N HIS A 39 -13.17 5.36 6.03
CA HIS A 39 -12.23 4.47 5.37
C HIS A 39 -11.61 5.08 4.10
N VAL A 40 -12.38 5.83 3.33
CA VAL A 40 -11.87 6.60 2.18
C VAL A 40 -10.85 7.65 2.63
N VAL A 41 -11.15 8.37 3.72
CA VAL A 41 -10.23 9.37 4.28
C VAL A 41 -8.96 8.72 4.81
N ALA A 42 -9.04 7.52 5.40
CA ALA A 42 -7.89 6.80 5.94
C ALA A 42 -6.92 6.30 4.87
N MET A 43 -7.43 5.73 3.77
CA MET A 43 -6.59 5.23 2.68
C MET A 43 -6.04 6.33 1.78
N PHE A 44 -6.64 7.53 1.83
CA PHE A 44 -6.38 8.60 0.87
C PHE A 44 -4.92 8.98 0.80
N GLY A 45 -4.26 9.16 1.95
CA GLY A 45 -2.85 9.55 2.01
C GLY A 45 -1.96 8.64 1.17
N SER A 46 -2.04 7.33 1.40
CA SER A 46 -1.20 6.33 0.70
C SER A 46 -1.66 6.07 -0.74
N THR A 47 -2.97 6.05 -1.00
CA THR A 47 -3.53 5.80 -2.34
C THR A 47 -3.21 6.93 -3.30
N VAL A 48 -3.02 8.15 -2.81
CA VAL A 48 -2.59 9.32 -3.59
C VAL A 48 -1.08 9.44 -3.68
N LEU A 49 -0.38 9.20 -2.57
CA LEU A 49 1.07 9.36 -2.51
C LEU A 49 1.79 8.41 -3.47
N ALA A 50 1.43 7.12 -3.49
CA ALA A 50 2.13 6.15 -4.32
C ALA A 50 2.07 6.49 -5.83
N PRO A 51 0.88 6.77 -6.41
CA PRO A 51 0.78 7.20 -7.79
C PRO A 51 1.61 8.43 -8.12
N LEU A 52 1.59 9.46 -7.26
CA LEU A 52 2.38 10.69 -7.47
C LEU A 52 3.88 10.41 -7.54
N LEU A 53 4.38 9.54 -6.66
CA LEU A 53 5.79 9.14 -6.64
C LEU A 53 6.19 8.27 -7.83
N MET A 54 5.23 7.65 -8.51
CA MET A 54 5.43 6.88 -9.74
C MET A 54 5.12 7.69 -11.00
N GLY A 55 4.56 8.89 -10.84
CA GLY A 55 4.10 9.78 -11.92
C GLY A 55 2.77 9.37 -12.57
N PHE A 56 2.00 8.49 -11.94
CA PHE A 56 0.67 8.05 -12.37
C PHE A 56 -0.39 9.11 -12.08
N ASP A 57 -1.51 9.06 -12.80
CA ASP A 57 -2.70 9.87 -12.49
C ASP A 57 -3.33 9.38 -11.16
N PRO A 58 -3.26 10.16 -10.07
CA PRO A 58 -3.83 9.76 -8.79
C PRO A 58 -5.35 9.58 -8.86
N ASN A 59 -6.03 10.32 -9.75
CA ASN A 59 -7.47 10.23 -9.90
C ASN A 59 -7.90 8.88 -10.47
N LEU A 60 -7.22 8.44 -11.53
CA LEU A 60 -7.39 7.10 -12.09
C LEU A 60 -7.04 6.00 -11.06
N CYS A 61 -5.99 6.19 -10.26
CA CYS A 61 -5.60 5.19 -9.28
C CYS A 61 -6.64 5.04 -8.15
N ILE A 62 -7.29 6.14 -7.73
CA ILE A 62 -8.40 6.09 -6.77
C ILE A 62 -9.62 5.38 -7.39
N PHE A 63 -9.94 5.69 -8.64
CA PHE A 63 -11.00 5.03 -9.39
C PHE A 63 -10.76 3.50 -9.47
N MET A 64 -9.56 3.09 -9.87
CA MET A 64 -9.16 1.68 -9.98
C MET A 64 -9.03 0.99 -8.64
N SER A 65 -8.64 1.70 -7.58
CA SER A 65 -8.63 1.19 -6.21
C SER A 65 -10.05 0.84 -5.73
N GLY A 66 -11.05 1.66 -6.07
CA GLY A 66 -12.45 1.34 -5.81
C GLY A 66 -12.92 0.11 -6.59
N ILE A 67 -12.65 0.05 -7.90
CA ILE A 67 -12.99 -1.13 -8.73
C ILE A 67 -12.30 -2.40 -8.21
N GLY A 68 -11.00 -2.31 -7.89
CA GLY A 68 -10.21 -3.40 -7.34
C GLY A 68 -10.77 -3.90 -6.01
N THR A 69 -11.22 -2.99 -5.14
CA THR A 69 -11.87 -3.34 -3.87
C THR A 69 -13.19 -4.09 -4.08
N LEU A 70 -14.02 -3.67 -5.05
CA LEU A 70 -15.25 -4.39 -5.39
C LEU A 70 -14.95 -5.77 -5.98
N LEU A 71 -13.97 -5.87 -6.87
CA LEU A 71 -13.54 -7.12 -7.48
C LEU A 71 -13.01 -8.10 -6.42
N PHE A 72 -12.17 -7.63 -5.50
CA PHE A 72 -11.70 -8.41 -4.36
C PHE A 72 -12.87 -8.86 -3.48
N PHE A 73 -13.78 -7.95 -3.13
CA PHE A 73 -14.96 -8.24 -2.31
C PHE A 73 -15.77 -9.38 -2.91
N VAL A 74 -16.00 -9.36 -4.23
CA VAL A 74 -16.70 -10.44 -4.93
C VAL A 74 -15.89 -11.74 -4.85
N LEU A 75 -14.59 -11.71 -5.11
CA LEU A 75 -13.77 -12.93 -5.18
C LEU A 75 -13.59 -13.63 -3.83
N VAL A 76 -13.52 -12.89 -2.72
CA VAL A 76 -13.50 -13.46 -1.36
C VAL A 76 -14.91 -13.78 -0.83
N GLY A 77 -15.95 -13.55 -1.63
CA GLY A 77 -17.35 -13.79 -1.27
C GLY A 77 -17.86 -12.88 -0.16
N GLY A 78 -17.32 -11.67 -0.04
CA GLY A 78 -17.74 -10.66 0.95
C GLY A 78 -17.40 -11.02 2.41
N ARG A 79 -16.42 -11.90 2.64
CA ARG A 79 -16.08 -12.42 3.98
C ARG A 79 -14.76 -11.93 4.55
N VAL A 80 -13.92 -11.29 3.73
CA VAL A 80 -12.65 -10.70 4.18
C VAL A 80 -12.82 -9.17 4.17
N PRO A 81 -12.79 -8.50 5.33
CA PRO A 81 -12.87 -7.04 5.39
C PRO A 81 -11.51 -6.45 5.02
N SER A 82 -11.43 -5.92 3.80
CA SER A 82 -10.21 -5.31 3.28
C SER A 82 -10.53 -4.26 2.22
N TYR A 83 -9.61 -3.31 2.09
CA TYR A 83 -9.60 -2.29 1.04
C TYR A 83 -8.30 -2.41 0.25
N LEU A 84 -8.37 -2.27 -1.08
CA LEU A 84 -7.19 -2.31 -1.94
C LEU A 84 -6.78 -0.91 -2.38
N GLY A 85 -5.53 -0.56 -2.18
CA GLY A 85 -4.94 0.68 -2.68
C GLY A 85 -3.59 0.45 -3.34
N SER A 86 -2.98 1.53 -3.84
CA SER A 86 -1.68 1.49 -4.51
C SER A 86 -0.59 0.91 -3.62
N SER A 87 0.14 -0.10 -4.10
CA SER A 87 1.25 -0.72 -3.36
C SER A 87 2.55 0.06 -3.53
N PHE A 88 3.22 0.34 -2.41
CA PHE A 88 4.53 1.01 -2.41
C PHE A 88 5.67 0.12 -2.94
N ALA A 89 5.48 -1.20 -2.98
CA ALA A 89 6.47 -2.13 -3.52
C ALA A 89 6.80 -1.89 -5.00
N PHE A 90 5.92 -1.20 -5.74
CA PHE A 90 6.13 -0.87 -7.15
C PHE A 90 7.00 0.37 -7.36
N ILE A 91 7.12 1.29 -6.39
CA ILE A 91 7.70 2.63 -6.62
C ILE A 91 9.11 2.55 -7.23
N GLY A 92 10.02 1.83 -6.57
CA GLY A 92 11.42 1.76 -7.00
C GLY A 92 11.59 1.14 -8.38
N LEU A 93 10.89 0.04 -8.66
CA LEU A 93 10.99 -0.66 -9.95
C LEU A 93 10.28 0.07 -11.08
N VAL A 94 9.15 0.74 -10.82
CA VAL A 94 8.49 1.60 -11.79
C VAL A 94 9.41 2.76 -12.16
N ILE A 95 10.01 3.44 -11.19
CA ILE A 95 10.99 4.52 -11.43
C ILE A 95 12.15 4.01 -12.29
N ALA A 96 12.72 2.85 -11.93
CA ALA A 96 13.85 2.27 -12.65
C ALA A 96 13.51 1.88 -14.10
N VAL A 97 12.36 1.25 -14.34
CA VAL A 97 11.96 0.77 -15.67
C VAL A 97 11.50 1.90 -16.59
N THR A 98 10.89 2.94 -16.02
CA THR A 98 10.38 4.09 -16.80
C THR A 98 11.40 5.21 -16.98
N GLY A 99 12.49 5.19 -16.21
CA GLY A 99 13.47 6.28 -16.16
C GLY A 99 12.91 7.56 -15.54
N TYR A 100 11.86 7.46 -14.73
CA TYR A 100 11.17 8.60 -14.15
C TYR A 100 12.04 9.32 -13.11
N SER A 101 12.02 10.65 -13.12
CA SER A 101 12.80 11.49 -12.21
C SER A 101 12.24 11.56 -10.78
N GLY A 102 11.07 10.95 -10.53
CA GLY A 102 10.36 11.01 -9.25
C GLY A 102 9.43 12.23 -9.10
N HIS A 103 9.41 13.16 -10.06
CA HIS A 103 8.54 14.34 -10.04
C HIS A 103 7.97 14.67 -11.43
N GLY A 104 6.69 15.05 -11.49
CA GLY A 104 5.98 15.41 -12.72
C GLY A 104 5.28 14.23 -13.41
N PRO A 105 4.84 14.37 -14.67
CA PRO A 105 4.21 13.28 -15.40
C PRO A 105 5.24 12.23 -15.84
N ASN A 106 4.93 10.96 -15.66
CA ASN A 106 5.76 9.87 -16.18
C ASN A 106 5.33 9.51 -17.61
N LEU A 107 6.16 9.85 -18.59
CA LEU A 107 5.86 9.66 -20.02
C LEU A 107 5.92 8.19 -20.46
N ASN A 108 6.54 7.31 -19.68
CA ASN A 108 6.77 5.91 -20.03
C ASN A 108 5.92 4.94 -19.20
N ILE A 109 4.81 5.40 -18.60
CA ILE A 109 3.92 4.58 -17.76
C ILE A 109 3.50 3.29 -18.46
N GLY A 110 3.24 3.33 -19.77
CA GLY A 110 2.83 2.15 -20.55
C GLY A 110 3.73 0.93 -20.31
N VAL A 111 5.05 1.13 -20.22
CA VAL A 111 6.02 0.06 -19.98
C VAL A 111 5.88 -0.52 -18.57
N ALA A 112 5.68 0.34 -17.56
CA ALA A 112 5.42 -0.09 -16.19
C ALA A 112 4.10 -0.88 -16.08
N LEU A 113 3.04 -0.46 -16.80
CA LEU A 113 1.75 -1.15 -16.80
C LEU A 113 1.86 -2.60 -17.27
N GLY A 114 2.63 -2.86 -18.35
CA GLY A 114 2.89 -4.22 -18.80
C GLY A 114 3.52 -5.09 -17.71
N GLY A 115 4.44 -4.52 -16.93
CA GLY A 115 5.05 -5.19 -15.77
C GLY A 115 4.11 -5.37 -14.57
N ILE A 116 3.24 -4.40 -14.30
CA ILE A 116 2.20 -4.49 -13.26
C ILE A 116 1.21 -5.62 -13.61
N ILE A 117 0.79 -5.73 -14.87
CA ILE A 117 -0.07 -6.82 -15.35
C ILE A 117 0.63 -8.17 -15.17
N ALA A 118 1.91 -8.28 -15.56
CA ALA A 118 2.68 -9.51 -15.37
C ALA A 118 2.78 -9.92 -13.89
N CYS A 119 3.02 -8.94 -13.00
CA CYS A 119 2.99 -9.16 -11.54
C CYS A 119 1.62 -9.66 -11.08
N GLY A 120 0.53 -9.03 -11.51
CA GLY A 120 -0.83 -9.47 -11.16
C GLY A 120 -1.16 -10.88 -11.66
N VAL A 121 -0.68 -11.27 -12.85
CA VAL A 121 -0.82 -12.64 -13.38
C VAL A 121 -0.06 -13.63 -12.51
N VAL A 122 1.20 -13.36 -12.19
CA VAL A 122 2.00 -14.22 -11.30
C VAL A 122 1.34 -14.33 -9.93
N TYR A 123 0.83 -13.22 -9.39
CA TYR A 123 0.16 -13.21 -8.10
C TYR A 123 -1.15 -14.02 -8.11
N ALA A 124 -1.95 -13.91 -9.17
CA ALA A 124 -3.16 -14.72 -9.33
C ALA A 124 -2.83 -16.23 -9.45
N ILE A 125 -1.75 -16.59 -10.16
CA ILE A 125 -1.25 -17.97 -10.24
C ILE A 125 -0.86 -18.49 -8.85
N ILE A 126 -0.11 -17.70 -8.08
CA ILE A 126 0.23 -18.06 -6.69
C ILE A 126 -1.06 -18.25 -5.86
N GLY A 127 -2.05 -17.37 -6.03
CA GLY A 127 -3.34 -17.49 -5.37
C GLY A 127 -4.10 -18.77 -5.72
N LEU A 128 -4.07 -19.21 -6.99
CA LEU A 128 -4.63 -20.49 -7.43
C LEU A 128 -3.91 -21.68 -6.78
N ILE A 129 -2.57 -21.63 -6.72
CA ILE A 129 -1.76 -22.68 -6.06
C ILE A 129 -2.11 -22.75 -4.56
N VAL A 130 -2.23 -21.60 -3.88
CA VAL A 130 -2.59 -21.52 -2.46
C VAL A 130 -4.01 -21.99 -2.22
N ALA A 131 -4.94 -21.71 -3.14
CA ALA A 131 -6.31 -22.22 -3.03
C ALA A 131 -6.37 -23.76 -3.07
N ALA A 132 -5.42 -24.41 -3.78
CA ALA A 132 -5.32 -25.86 -3.86
C ALA A 132 -4.48 -26.49 -2.75
N THR A 133 -3.39 -25.83 -2.31
CA THR A 133 -2.37 -26.43 -1.42
C THR A 133 -2.35 -25.87 0.01
N GLY A 134 -3.08 -24.78 0.28
CA GLY A 134 -3.03 -24.05 1.55
C GLY A 134 -1.81 -23.13 1.69
N THR A 135 -1.67 -22.49 2.85
CA THR A 135 -0.62 -21.47 3.11
C THR A 135 0.63 -22.01 3.80
N ASN A 136 0.62 -23.26 4.27
CA ASN A 136 1.68 -23.82 5.11
C ASN A 136 3.08 -23.71 4.51
N TRP A 137 3.21 -23.90 3.18
CA TRP A 137 4.49 -23.79 2.50
C TRP A 137 4.99 -22.34 2.43
N ILE A 138 4.09 -21.36 2.29
CA ILE A 138 4.44 -19.93 2.32
C ILE A 138 4.91 -19.56 3.72
N GLU A 139 4.17 -19.96 4.75
CA GLU A 139 4.51 -19.70 6.15
C GLU A 139 5.86 -20.35 6.52
N ALA A 140 6.18 -21.50 5.92
CA ALA A 140 7.46 -22.17 6.10
C ALA A 140 8.64 -21.50 5.36
N LEU A 141 8.39 -20.88 4.20
CA LEU A 141 9.41 -20.15 3.43
C LEU A 141 9.60 -18.71 3.93
N MET A 142 8.54 -18.12 4.45
CA MET A 142 8.48 -16.72 4.88
C MET A 142 7.98 -16.63 6.33
N PRO A 143 8.75 -17.13 7.31
CA PRO A 143 8.42 -16.92 8.71
C PRO A 143 8.62 -15.45 9.11
N PRO A 144 8.17 -15.05 10.32
CA PRO A 144 8.16 -13.65 10.75
C PRO A 144 9.50 -12.90 10.61
N VAL A 145 10.63 -13.60 10.76
CA VAL A 145 11.96 -13.01 10.52
C VAL A 145 12.16 -12.58 9.07
N VAL A 146 11.78 -13.42 8.11
CA VAL A 146 11.89 -13.15 6.66
C VAL A 146 10.88 -12.09 6.25
N THR A 147 9.61 -12.22 6.66
CA THR A 147 8.57 -11.26 6.30
C THR A 147 8.86 -9.88 6.86
N GLY A 148 9.28 -9.79 8.13
CA GLY A 148 9.67 -8.52 8.75
C GLY A 148 10.87 -7.87 8.07
N ALA A 149 11.86 -8.67 7.63
CA ALA A 149 13.01 -8.17 6.89
C ALA A 149 12.64 -7.63 5.50
N ILE A 150 11.77 -8.33 4.78
CA ILE A 150 11.27 -7.90 3.47
C ILE A 150 10.48 -6.60 3.61
N VAL A 151 9.53 -6.52 4.55
CA VAL A 151 8.75 -5.30 4.80
C VAL A 151 9.67 -4.13 5.19
N ALA A 152 10.67 -4.38 6.04
CA ALA A 152 11.61 -3.34 6.45
C ALA A 152 12.42 -2.80 5.26
N VAL A 153 12.89 -3.69 4.38
CA VAL A 153 13.64 -3.34 3.18
C VAL A 153 12.83 -2.50 2.19
N ILE A 154 11.53 -2.73 2.04
CA ILE A 154 10.70 -1.89 1.15
C ILE A 154 10.79 -0.43 1.57
N GLY A 155 10.65 -0.15 2.87
CA GLY A 155 10.78 1.21 3.39
C GLY A 155 12.20 1.77 3.22
N LEU A 156 13.23 0.97 3.55
CA LEU A 156 14.63 1.41 3.49
C LEU A 156 15.14 1.63 2.06
N ASN A 157 14.74 0.80 1.09
CA ASN A 157 15.13 0.94 -0.31
C ASN A 157 14.53 2.21 -0.95
N LEU A 158 13.37 2.66 -0.47
CA LEU A 158 12.71 3.88 -0.94
C LEU A 158 13.19 5.16 -0.22
N ALA A 159 13.92 5.03 0.89
CA ALA A 159 14.44 6.17 1.64
C ALA A 159 15.34 7.11 0.80
N PRO A 160 16.26 6.62 -0.07
CA PRO A 160 17.04 7.49 -0.94
C PRO A 160 16.19 8.33 -1.90
N ILE A 161 15.05 7.79 -2.38
CA ILE A 161 14.14 8.52 -3.27
C ILE A 161 13.51 9.70 -2.52
N ALA A 162 13.03 9.47 -1.30
CA ALA A 162 12.44 10.51 -0.48
C ALA A 162 13.44 11.61 -0.11
N VAL A 163 14.65 11.22 0.33
CA VAL A 163 15.70 12.18 0.75
C VAL A 163 16.24 12.98 -0.43
N LYS A 164 16.54 12.33 -1.57
CA LYS A 164 17.02 13.04 -2.76
C LYS A 164 15.95 13.98 -3.31
N GLY A 165 14.67 13.60 -3.22
CA GLY A 165 13.54 14.43 -3.70
C GLY A 165 13.38 15.75 -2.96
N VAL A 166 13.88 15.87 -1.72
CA VAL A 166 13.78 17.10 -0.91
C VAL A 166 15.09 17.87 -0.79
N SER A 167 16.17 17.37 -1.39
CA SER A 167 17.52 17.92 -1.27
C SER A 167 17.89 18.89 -2.41
N ALA A 168 16.92 19.26 -3.27
CA ALA A 168 17.18 20.11 -4.43
C ALA A 168 17.54 21.55 -4.05
N THR A 169 16.85 22.12 -3.06
CA THR A 169 17.14 23.44 -2.51
C THR A 169 17.05 23.43 -0.98
N ASN A 170 17.69 24.41 -0.33
CA ASN A 170 17.62 24.56 1.12
C ASN A 170 16.16 24.76 1.59
N PHE A 171 15.37 25.53 0.83
CA PHE A 171 13.95 25.71 1.12
C PHE A 171 13.19 24.38 1.08
N ASP A 172 13.42 23.54 0.07
CA ASP A 172 12.75 22.25 -0.05
C ASP A 172 13.10 21.32 1.12
N SER A 173 14.36 21.32 1.56
CA SER A 173 14.81 20.53 2.71
C SER A 173 14.16 20.99 4.02
N TRP A 174 14.09 22.30 4.27
CA TRP A 174 13.38 22.84 5.43
C TRP A 174 11.89 22.55 5.38
N MET A 175 11.27 22.65 4.21
CA MET A 175 9.85 22.33 4.04
C MET A 175 9.56 20.84 4.29
N ALA A 176 10.44 19.96 3.82
CA ALA A 176 10.32 18.54 4.11
C ALA A 176 10.42 18.27 5.62
N LEU A 177 11.34 18.95 6.33
CA LEU A 177 11.44 18.86 7.78
C LEU A 177 10.18 19.37 8.48
N VAL A 178 9.64 20.52 8.06
CA VAL A 178 8.35 21.03 8.56
C VAL A 178 7.26 19.99 8.36
N THR A 179 7.21 19.36 7.20
CA THR A 179 6.22 18.32 6.91
C THR A 179 6.38 17.11 7.84
N VAL A 180 7.61 16.64 8.05
CA VAL A 180 7.93 15.57 9.01
C VAL A 180 7.46 15.96 10.43
N LEU A 181 7.69 17.20 10.86
CA LEU A 181 7.26 17.71 12.16
C LEU A 181 5.73 17.79 12.26
N CYS A 182 5.03 18.23 11.21
CA CYS A 182 3.57 18.26 11.18
C CYS A 182 3.00 16.85 11.28
N VAL A 183 3.47 15.91 10.46
CA VAL A 183 3.00 14.52 10.46
C VAL A 183 3.34 13.83 11.79
N GLY A 184 4.58 13.95 12.27
CA GLY A 184 5.01 13.40 13.55
C GLY A 184 4.27 14.02 14.74
N GLY A 185 4.01 15.33 14.70
CA GLY A 185 3.21 16.03 15.69
C GLY A 185 1.78 15.48 15.76
N VAL A 186 1.12 15.28 14.62
CA VAL A 186 -0.21 14.63 14.60
C VAL A 186 -0.11 13.19 15.11
N ALA A 187 0.91 12.44 14.71
CA ALA A 187 1.08 11.05 15.12
C ALA A 187 1.26 10.88 16.64
N VAL A 188 1.87 11.85 17.33
CA VAL A 188 2.15 11.79 18.78
C VAL A 188 1.09 12.51 19.61
N PHE A 189 0.67 13.71 19.21
CA PHE A 189 -0.16 14.58 20.03
C PHE A 189 -1.66 14.45 19.73
N ALA A 190 -2.05 13.99 18.53
CA ALA A 190 -3.47 13.76 18.24
C ALA A 190 -3.96 12.45 18.88
N ARG A 191 -5.28 12.35 19.09
CA ARG A 191 -5.92 11.18 19.69
C ARG A 191 -7.02 10.63 18.78
N GLY A 192 -7.32 9.34 18.94
CA GLY A 192 -8.42 8.69 18.23
C GLY A 192 -8.23 8.70 16.71
N MET A 193 -9.24 9.17 15.98
CA MET A 193 -9.25 9.15 14.52
C MET A 193 -8.19 10.07 13.90
N ALA A 194 -7.95 11.25 14.49
CA ALA A 194 -6.97 12.21 13.97
C ALA A 194 -5.55 11.60 13.93
N GLN A 195 -5.20 10.77 14.92
CA GLN A 195 -3.91 10.07 14.96
C GLN A 195 -3.77 9.02 13.84
N ARG A 196 -4.87 8.37 13.43
CA ARG A 196 -4.86 7.41 12.31
C ARG A 196 -4.76 8.10 10.96
N LEU A 197 -5.22 9.35 10.89
CA LEU A 197 -5.11 10.23 9.73
C LEU A 197 -3.83 11.09 9.77
N LEU A 198 -2.78 10.64 10.48
CA LEU A 198 -1.53 11.40 10.68
C LEU A 198 -0.93 11.92 9.37
N ILE A 199 -0.96 11.10 8.31
CA ILE A 199 -0.43 11.46 7.00
C ILE A 199 -1.27 12.58 6.39
N LEU A 200 -2.60 12.42 6.36
CA LEU A 200 -3.51 13.37 5.73
C LEU A 200 -3.55 14.71 6.46
N ILE A 201 -3.69 14.70 7.78
CA ILE A 201 -3.75 15.92 8.59
C ILE A 201 -2.39 16.62 8.59
N GLY A 202 -1.29 15.86 8.76
CA GLY A 202 0.06 16.42 8.70
C GLY A 202 0.37 17.04 7.35
N LEU A 203 -0.03 16.38 6.26
CA LEU A 203 0.05 16.90 4.90
C LEU A 203 -0.78 18.18 4.73
N ALA A 204 -2.02 18.23 5.23
CA ALA A 204 -2.87 19.40 5.12
C ALA A 204 -2.28 20.62 5.85
N ILE A 205 -1.72 20.41 7.06
CA ILE A 205 -1.03 21.47 7.83
C ILE A 205 0.22 21.93 7.08
N ALA A 206 1.05 21.01 6.59
CA ALA A 206 2.26 21.34 5.86
C ALA A 206 1.97 22.06 4.54
N TYR A 207 0.91 21.66 3.83
CA TYR A 207 0.42 22.33 2.62
C TYR A 207 -0.02 23.77 2.94
N ALA A 208 -0.76 23.99 4.03
CA ALA A 208 -1.17 25.33 4.45
C ALA A 208 0.05 26.21 4.79
N ILE A 209 1.04 25.67 5.50
CA ILE A 209 2.29 26.38 5.80
C ILE A 209 3.03 26.73 4.50
N TYR A 210 3.18 25.78 3.58
CA TYR A 210 3.79 26.04 2.26
C TYR A 210 3.05 27.15 1.52
N ALA A 211 1.72 27.10 1.50
CA ALA A 211 0.89 28.07 0.81
C ALA A 211 1.10 29.49 1.35
N VAL A 212 1.20 29.65 2.67
CA VAL A 212 1.48 30.94 3.33
C VAL A 212 2.89 31.43 2.99
N LEU A 213 3.90 30.56 3.08
CA LEU A 213 5.30 30.94 2.80
C LEU A 213 5.50 31.35 1.33
N THR A 214 4.92 30.61 0.39
CA THR A 214 5.14 30.85 -1.04
C THR A 214 4.17 31.87 -1.64
N ASN A 215 2.85 31.68 -1.48
CA ASN A 215 1.84 32.56 -2.08
C ASN A 215 1.61 33.83 -1.25
N GLY A 216 1.75 33.75 0.07
CA GLY A 216 1.54 34.89 0.97
C GLY A 216 2.79 35.76 1.14
N MET A 217 3.94 35.13 1.38
CA MET A 217 5.20 35.83 1.70
C MET A 217 6.22 35.84 0.54
N GLY A 218 5.97 35.13 -0.57
CA GLY A 218 6.86 35.11 -1.73
C GLY A 218 8.20 34.40 -1.51
N LEU A 219 8.33 33.58 -0.46
CA LEU A 219 9.59 32.96 -0.08
C LEU A 219 9.82 31.60 -0.75
N GLY A 220 11.01 31.45 -1.34
CA GLY A 220 11.78 30.20 -1.45
C GLY A 220 11.29 29.09 -2.41
N GLY A 221 10.02 29.06 -2.80
CA GLY A 221 9.44 28.00 -3.63
C GLY A 221 8.54 28.51 -4.75
N LYS A 222 8.17 27.60 -5.67
CA LYS A 222 7.15 27.90 -6.70
C LYS A 222 5.80 28.09 -6.02
N PRO A 223 5.11 29.23 -6.22
CA PRO A 223 3.76 29.43 -5.72
C PRO A 223 2.82 28.31 -6.19
N ILE A 224 1.81 28.03 -5.38
CA ILE A 224 0.83 27.02 -5.70
C ILE A 224 -0.13 27.64 -6.72
N ASP A 225 -0.14 27.10 -7.92
CA ASP A 225 -1.09 27.52 -8.95
C ASP A 225 -2.46 26.90 -8.69
N PHE A 226 -3.40 27.70 -8.20
CA PHE A 226 -4.79 27.28 -7.99
C PHE A 226 -5.64 27.33 -9.27
N SER A 227 -5.11 27.87 -10.37
CA SER A 227 -5.85 27.94 -11.65
C SER A 227 -6.17 26.56 -12.20
N ILE A 228 -5.33 25.56 -11.94
CA ILE A 228 -5.60 24.16 -12.33
C ILE A 228 -6.87 23.63 -11.66
N VAL A 229 -7.17 24.07 -10.42
CA VAL A 229 -8.37 23.66 -9.68
C VAL A 229 -9.60 24.44 -10.14
N SER A 230 -9.46 25.72 -10.47
CA SER A 230 -10.57 26.51 -11.00
C SER A 230 -11.01 26.01 -12.38
N ASN A 231 -10.04 25.67 -13.24
CA ASN A 231 -10.27 25.26 -14.62
C ASN A 231 -10.70 23.79 -14.75
N ALA A 232 -10.44 22.96 -13.75
CA ALA A 232 -10.87 21.56 -13.75
C ALA A 232 -12.40 21.42 -13.68
N ALA A 233 -12.96 20.52 -14.48
CA ALA A 233 -14.37 20.16 -14.41
C ALA A 233 -14.70 19.42 -13.11
N TRP A 234 -15.93 19.60 -12.61
CA TRP A 234 -16.43 18.85 -11.45
C TRP A 234 -16.64 17.37 -11.76
N PHE A 235 -17.04 17.06 -13.01
CA PHE A 235 -17.28 15.72 -13.51
C PHE A 235 -16.51 15.51 -14.82
N GLY A 236 -15.85 14.36 -14.96
CA GLY A 236 -15.12 13.96 -16.16
C GLY A 236 -14.58 12.55 -16.01
N MET A 237 -14.36 11.86 -17.13
CA MET A 237 -13.76 10.52 -17.09
C MET A 237 -12.27 10.59 -16.75
N PRO A 238 -11.75 9.63 -15.94
CA PRO A 238 -10.30 9.48 -15.74
C PRO A 238 -9.55 9.30 -17.06
N HIS A 239 -8.29 9.72 -17.10
CA HIS A 239 -7.44 9.53 -18.27
C HIS A 239 -6.86 8.10 -18.28
N PHE A 240 -7.40 7.23 -19.12
CA PHE A 240 -6.91 5.86 -19.27
C PHE A 240 -5.63 5.82 -20.10
N THR A 241 -4.68 4.98 -19.67
CA THR A 241 -3.40 4.78 -20.36
C THR A 241 -3.26 3.30 -20.70
N ALA A 242 -3.03 2.99 -21.98
CA ALA A 242 -2.89 1.61 -22.42
C ALA A 242 -1.53 1.02 -22.02
N PRO A 243 -1.48 -0.28 -21.66
CA PRO A 243 -0.22 -0.95 -21.36
C PRO A 243 0.62 -1.22 -22.61
N VAL A 244 1.94 -1.15 -22.43
CA VAL A 244 2.95 -1.58 -23.41
C VAL A 244 3.65 -2.81 -22.85
N PHE A 245 3.51 -3.94 -23.54
CA PHE A 245 4.11 -5.20 -23.11
C PHE A 245 5.57 -5.28 -23.54
N ASN A 246 6.47 -4.95 -22.60
CA ASN A 246 7.90 -5.09 -22.77
C ASN A 246 8.42 -6.25 -21.91
N GLY A 247 9.08 -7.23 -22.51
CA GLY A 247 9.54 -8.44 -21.81
C GLY A 247 10.53 -8.17 -20.67
N GLN A 248 11.41 -7.17 -20.81
CA GLN A 248 12.35 -6.80 -19.75
C GLN A 248 11.62 -6.20 -18.55
N ALA A 249 10.72 -5.24 -18.79
CA ALA A 249 9.88 -4.65 -17.74
C ALA A 249 9.02 -5.69 -17.03
N MET A 250 8.41 -6.61 -17.79
CA MET A 250 7.61 -7.70 -17.24
C MET A 250 8.43 -8.62 -16.32
N THR A 251 9.63 -9.00 -16.74
CA THR A 251 10.50 -9.87 -15.95
C THR A 251 11.01 -9.16 -14.69
N LEU A 252 11.23 -7.84 -14.75
CA LEU A 252 11.67 -7.03 -13.60
C LEU A 252 10.56 -6.82 -12.56
N LEU A 253 9.33 -6.56 -12.99
CA LEU A 253 8.21 -6.26 -12.08
C LEU A 253 7.48 -7.51 -11.58
N ALA A 254 7.46 -8.60 -12.34
CA ALA A 254 6.76 -9.83 -11.96
C ALA A 254 7.11 -10.37 -10.56
N PRO A 255 8.39 -10.35 -10.12
CA PRO A 255 8.77 -10.78 -8.77
C PRO A 255 8.14 -10.00 -7.61
N ILE A 256 7.61 -8.80 -7.84
CA ILE A 256 6.88 -8.04 -6.82
C ILE A 256 5.71 -8.88 -6.26
N ALA A 257 5.15 -9.81 -7.05
CA ALA A 257 4.09 -10.71 -6.60
C ALA A 257 4.45 -11.47 -5.31
N ILE A 258 5.73 -11.85 -5.13
CA ILE A 258 6.19 -12.56 -3.93
C ILE A 258 6.16 -11.63 -2.71
N ILE A 259 6.48 -10.36 -2.91
CA ILE A 259 6.39 -9.32 -1.88
C ILE A 259 4.93 -9.12 -1.47
N LEU A 260 4.04 -9.00 -2.45
CA LEU A 260 2.60 -8.84 -2.22
C LEU A 260 1.98 -10.04 -1.51
N VAL A 261 2.44 -11.26 -1.80
CA VAL A 261 2.03 -12.47 -1.09
C VAL A 261 2.38 -12.38 0.40
N ALA A 262 3.61 -11.97 0.72
CA ALA A 262 4.06 -11.83 2.10
C ALA A 262 3.29 -10.74 2.86
N GLU A 263 3.11 -9.59 2.20
CA GLU A 263 2.36 -8.45 2.73
C GLU A 263 0.90 -8.82 3.00
N ASN A 264 0.20 -9.35 2.00
CA ASN A 264 -1.21 -9.66 2.10
C ASN A 264 -1.50 -10.83 3.05
N LEU A 265 -0.61 -11.84 3.12
CA LEU A 265 -0.71 -12.89 4.14
C LEU A 265 -0.67 -12.27 5.54
N GLY A 266 0.28 -11.36 5.79
CA GLY A 266 0.39 -10.64 7.06
C GLY A 266 -0.86 -9.83 7.38
N HIS A 267 -1.40 -9.10 6.40
CA HIS A 267 -2.63 -8.31 6.55
C HIS A 267 -3.85 -9.17 6.87
N ILE A 268 -4.08 -10.26 6.14
CA ILE A 268 -5.22 -11.15 6.38
C ILE A 268 -5.11 -11.83 7.74
N LYS A 269 -3.91 -12.27 8.16
CA LYS A 269 -3.69 -12.85 9.49
C LYS A 269 -3.93 -11.82 10.59
N ALA A 270 -3.49 -10.57 10.41
CA ALA A 270 -3.76 -9.48 11.35
C ALA A 270 -5.27 -9.21 11.49
N VAL A 271 -6.01 -9.17 10.38
CA VAL A 271 -7.47 -9.03 10.39
C VAL A 271 -8.14 -10.23 11.05
N GLY A 272 -7.67 -11.45 10.80
CA GLY A 272 -8.17 -12.66 11.46
C GLY A 272 -7.99 -12.62 12.98
N ALA A 273 -6.81 -12.18 13.44
CA ALA A 273 -6.53 -11.99 14.86
C ALA A 273 -7.42 -10.91 15.49
N MET A 274 -7.70 -9.82 14.78
CA MET A 274 -8.56 -8.72 15.26
C MET A 274 -10.05 -9.10 15.32
N THR A 275 -10.50 -9.94 14.39
CA THR A 275 -11.90 -10.41 14.29
C THR A 275 -12.17 -11.65 15.14
N GLY A 276 -11.13 -12.32 15.63
CA GLY A 276 -11.25 -13.59 16.36
C GLY A 276 -11.66 -14.78 15.49
N GLN A 277 -11.56 -14.65 14.16
CA GLN A 277 -11.93 -15.69 13.21
C GLN A 277 -10.74 -16.00 12.28
N SER A 278 -10.47 -17.29 12.05
CA SER A 278 -9.46 -17.66 11.04
C SER A 278 -9.98 -17.35 9.64
N LEU A 279 -9.20 -16.54 8.91
CA LEU A 279 -9.46 -16.19 7.52
C LEU A 279 -8.63 -17.02 6.53
N ASP A 280 -7.93 -18.04 7.02
CA ASP A 280 -6.96 -18.82 6.24
C ASP A 280 -7.57 -19.46 5.01
N ARG A 281 -8.82 -19.92 5.13
CA ARG A 281 -9.58 -20.52 4.01
C ARG A 281 -9.82 -19.56 2.83
N TYR A 282 -9.67 -18.25 3.03
CA TYR A 282 -9.87 -17.25 1.99
C TYR A 282 -8.55 -16.72 1.42
N ILE A 283 -7.39 -17.07 1.98
CA ILE A 283 -6.10 -16.47 1.56
C ILE A 283 -5.84 -16.70 0.07
N GLY A 284 -6.07 -17.92 -0.45
CA GLY A 284 -5.92 -18.17 -1.89
C GLY A 284 -6.85 -17.32 -2.75
N ARG A 285 -8.11 -17.13 -2.30
CA ARG A 285 -9.09 -16.28 -2.99
C ARG A 285 -8.75 -14.79 -2.89
N ALA A 286 -8.15 -14.37 -1.78
CA ALA A 286 -7.68 -13.01 -1.57
C ALA A 286 -6.49 -12.70 -2.47
N PHE A 287 -5.55 -13.63 -2.65
CA PHE A 287 -4.43 -13.48 -3.59
C PHE A 287 -4.91 -13.40 -5.04
N ILE A 288 -5.89 -14.24 -5.43
CA ILE A 288 -6.53 -14.14 -6.75
C ILE A 288 -7.24 -12.78 -6.88
N GLY A 289 -7.91 -12.32 -5.83
CA GLY A 289 -8.55 -11.01 -5.74
C GLY A 289 -7.60 -9.85 -6.02
N ASP A 290 -6.50 -9.79 -5.29
CA ASP A 290 -5.48 -8.76 -5.47
C ASP A 290 -4.79 -8.85 -6.83
N GLY A 291 -4.48 -10.07 -7.29
CA GLY A 291 -3.85 -10.31 -8.59
C GLY A 291 -4.72 -9.82 -9.74
N LEU A 292 -6.02 -10.16 -9.73
CA LEU A 292 -6.97 -9.71 -10.73
C LEU A 292 -7.27 -8.21 -10.63
N ALA A 293 -7.30 -7.64 -9.42
CA ALA A 293 -7.44 -6.19 -9.23
C ALA A 293 -6.22 -5.44 -9.79
N THR A 294 -5.02 -5.99 -9.58
CA THR A 294 -3.77 -5.46 -10.14
C THR A 294 -3.75 -5.54 -11.67
N ILE A 295 -4.22 -6.65 -12.25
CA ILE A 295 -4.37 -6.79 -13.70
C ILE A 295 -5.34 -5.74 -14.25
N ALA A 296 -6.53 -5.61 -13.66
CA ALA A 296 -7.55 -4.66 -14.09
C ALA A 296 -7.05 -3.21 -14.01
N SER A 297 -6.38 -2.85 -12.90
CA SER A 297 -5.75 -1.55 -12.72
C SER A 297 -4.67 -1.31 -13.78
N GLY A 298 -3.79 -2.28 -14.03
CA GLY A 298 -2.74 -2.18 -15.05
C GLY A 298 -3.26 -2.00 -16.47
N PHE A 299 -4.37 -2.65 -16.84
CA PHE A 299 -5.00 -2.44 -18.16
C PHE A 299 -5.61 -1.05 -18.32
N ALA A 300 -6.07 -0.44 -17.23
CA ALA A 300 -6.67 0.89 -17.25
C ALA A 300 -5.66 2.04 -17.18
N GLY A 301 -4.42 1.76 -16.76
CA GLY A 301 -3.39 2.78 -16.53
C GLY A 301 -3.12 3.10 -15.07
N GLY A 302 -3.69 2.33 -14.14
CA GLY A 302 -3.48 2.46 -12.71
C GLY A 302 -2.29 1.66 -12.18
N THR A 303 -1.98 1.88 -10.91
CA THR A 303 -0.88 1.23 -10.18
C THR A 303 -1.22 -0.22 -9.80
N GLY A 304 -0.21 -1.01 -9.43
CA GLY A 304 -0.45 -2.29 -8.77
C GLY A 304 -1.04 -2.07 -7.37
N VAL A 305 -2.00 -2.93 -6.98
CA VAL A 305 -2.78 -2.75 -5.76
C VAL A 305 -2.54 -3.85 -4.73
N THR A 306 -2.70 -3.52 -3.46
CA THR A 306 -2.55 -4.43 -2.32
C THR A 306 -3.49 -4.02 -1.19
N THR A 307 -3.66 -4.87 -0.19
CA THR A 307 -4.49 -4.60 0.99
C THR A 307 -3.85 -3.55 1.91
N TYR A 308 -4.65 -2.65 2.49
CA TYR A 308 -4.14 -1.48 3.23
C TYR A 308 -4.10 -1.63 4.75
N ALA A 309 -2.90 -1.46 5.31
CA ALA A 309 -2.65 -1.48 6.75
C ALA A 309 -3.33 -0.32 7.50
N GLU A 310 -3.51 0.83 6.86
CA GLU A 310 -4.18 2.01 7.41
C GLU A 310 -5.65 1.70 7.72
N ASN A 311 -6.33 1.07 6.77
CA ASN A 311 -7.72 0.65 6.92
C ASN A 311 -7.86 -0.43 8.00
N ILE A 312 -6.88 -1.34 8.10
CA ILE A 312 -6.79 -2.31 9.20
C ILE A 312 -6.60 -1.59 10.55
N GLY A 313 -5.79 -0.53 10.59
CA GLY A 313 -5.61 0.32 11.76
C GLY A 313 -6.88 1.03 12.20
N VAL A 314 -7.72 1.48 11.25
CA VAL A 314 -9.05 2.04 11.54
C VAL A 314 -9.98 0.98 12.13
N MET A 315 -10.03 -0.22 11.55
CA MET A 315 -10.82 -1.33 12.08
C MET A 315 -10.40 -1.72 13.50
N ALA A 316 -9.10 -1.74 13.78
CA ALA A 316 -8.56 -2.11 15.09
C ALA A 316 -9.07 -1.20 16.23
N VAL A 317 -9.35 0.07 15.93
CA VAL A 317 -9.85 1.07 16.89
C VAL A 317 -11.37 1.10 16.92
N THR A 318 -12.00 1.14 15.75
CA THR A 318 -13.46 1.27 15.64
C THR A 318 -14.19 -0.01 16.05
N LYS A 319 -13.51 -1.16 16.01
CA LYS A 319 -14.09 -2.50 16.22
C LYS A 319 -15.27 -2.79 15.27
N ILE A 320 -15.27 -2.13 14.12
CA ILE A 320 -16.25 -2.34 13.05
C ILE A 320 -15.56 -3.06 11.92
N TYR A 321 -15.85 -4.35 11.76
CA TYR A 321 -15.23 -5.21 10.75
C TYR A 321 -16.17 -5.55 9.58
N SER A 322 -17.32 -4.88 9.49
CA SER A 322 -18.32 -5.13 8.44
C SER A 322 -17.74 -4.98 7.04
N THR A 323 -17.89 -6.01 6.20
CA THR A 323 -17.35 -5.99 4.84
C THR A 323 -18.08 -5.01 3.91
N LEU A 324 -19.33 -4.64 4.22
CA LEU A 324 -20.10 -3.67 3.45
C LEU A 324 -19.56 -2.23 3.57
N VAL A 325 -18.81 -1.92 4.63
CA VAL A 325 -18.15 -0.61 4.76
C VAL A 325 -17.18 -0.38 3.60
N PHE A 326 -16.47 -1.44 3.18
CA PHE A 326 -15.51 -1.38 2.07
C PHE A 326 -16.19 -1.27 0.71
N VAL A 327 -17.39 -1.83 0.54
CA VAL A 327 -18.21 -1.61 -0.66
C VAL A 327 -18.60 -0.15 -0.77
N ILE A 328 -19.06 0.46 0.33
CA ILE A 328 -19.39 1.89 0.36
C ILE A 328 -18.15 2.75 0.07
N ALA A 329 -17.03 2.45 0.73
CA ALA A 329 -15.77 3.16 0.49
C ALA A 329 -15.32 3.05 -0.97
N ALA A 330 -15.45 1.88 -1.59
CA ALA A 330 -15.12 1.64 -2.98
C ALA A 330 -16.02 2.42 -3.95
N VAL A 331 -17.33 2.48 -3.69
CA VAL A 331 -18.26 3.30 -4.48
C VAL A 331 -17.93 4.77 -4.37
N ILE A 332 -17.62 5.27 -3.17
CA ILE A 332 -17.17 6.65 -2.97
C ILE A 332 -15.88 6.92 -3.75
N ALA A 333 -14.90 6.01 -3.70
CA ALA A 333 -13.65 6.13 -4.46
C ALA A 333 -13.89 6.19 -5.97
N ILE A 334 -14.80 5.36 -6.50
CA ILE A 334 -15.22 5.39 -7.91
C ILE A 334 -15.83 6.75 -8.27
N VAL A 335 -16.73 7.27 -7.43
CA VAL A 335 -17.35 8.58 -7.66
C VAL A 335 -16.32 9.72 -7.61
N LEU A 336 -15.38 9.67 -6.66
CA LEU A 336 -14.26 10.64 -6.59
C LEU A 336 -13.36 10.55 -7.83
N GLY A 337 -13.17 9.34 -8.37
CA GLY A 337 -12.49 9.06 -9.63
C GLY A 337 -13.05 9.86 -10.81
N PHE A 338 -14.37 10.08 -10.84
CA PHE A 338 -15.03 10.87 -11.88
C PHE A 338 -14.92 12.38 -11.65
N SER A 339 -14.13 12.85 -10.69
CA SER A 339 -13.96 14.28 -10.40
C SER A 339 -12.55 14.77 -10.77
N PRO A 340 -12.34 15.31 -11.99
CA PRO A 340 -11.07 15.92 -12.37
C PRO A 340 -10.62 17.02 -11.41
N LYS A 341 -11.58 17.76 -10.82
CA LYS A 341 -11.31 18.77 -9.81
C LYS A 341 -10.62 18.21 -8.57
N PHE A 342 -11.02 17.01 -8.14
CA PHE A 342 -10.36 16.33 -7.04
C PHE A 342 -8.92 15.94 -7.39
N GLY A 343 -8.70 15.41 -8.61
CA GLY A 343 -7.35 15.17 -9.14
C GLY A 343 -6.49 16.43 -9.21
N ALA A 344 -7.07 17.56 -9.63
CA ALA A 344 -6.37 18.85 -9.70
C ALA A 344 -5.92 19.33 -8.32
N VAL A 345 -6.74 19.18 -7.27
CA VAL A 345 -6.34 19.50 -5.88
C VAL A 345 -5.18 18.63 -5.41
N ILE A 346 -5.12 17.37 -5.83
CA ILE A 346 -3.99 16.50 -5.50
C ILE A 346 -2.72 16.96 -6.23
N GLN A 347 -2.84 17.41 -7.48
CA GLN A 347 -1.72 17.88 -8.28
C GLN A 347 -1.16 19.24 -7.80
N THR A 348 -1.90 20.00 -6.99
CA THR A 348 -1.35 21.23 -6.37
C THR A 348 -0.37 20.93 -5.25
N ILE A 349 -0.28 19.68 -4.76
CA ILE A 349 0.58 19.35 -3.62
C ILE A 349 2.06 19.54 -4.03
N PRO A 350 2.79 20.44 -3.34
CA PRO A 350 4.18 20.72 -3.69
C PRO A 350 5.10 19.52 -3.47
N GLY A 351 6.07 19.34 -4.36
CA GLY A 351 7.11 18.30 -4.27
C GLY A 351 7.81 18.21 -2.91
N PRO A 352 8.24 19.33 -2.28
CA PRO A 352 8.89 19.29 -0.96
C PRO A 352 8.01 18.73 0.15
N VAL A 353 6.70 19.01 0.08
CA VAL A 353 5.72 18.48 1.03
C VAL A 353 5.52 16.99 0.79
N LEU A 354 5.37 16.56 -0.47
CA LEU A 354 5.29 15.13 -0.82
C LEU A 354 6.53 14.36 -0.37
N GLY A 355 7.72 14.93 -0.57
CA GLY A 355 8.97 14.32 -0.14
C GLY A 355 9.06 14.19 1.38
N GLY A 356 8.65 15.23 2.13
CA GLY A 356 8.57 15.17 3.59
C GLY A 356 7.60 14.09 4.10
N VAL A 357 6.41 13.96 3.48
CA VAL A 357 5.49 12.86 3.78
C VAL A 357 6.12 11.50 3.44
N SER A 358 6.81 11.40 2.31
CA SER A 358 7.46 10.16 1.87
C SER A 358 8.52 9.68 2.87
N ILE A 359 9.30 10.59 3.46
CA ILE A 359 10.27 10.26 4.53
C ILE A 359 9.55 9.58 5.70
N VAL A 360 8.41 10.13 6.15
CA VAL A 360 7.65 9.55 7.26
C VAL A 360 7.05 8.20 6.89
N VAL A 361 6.40 8.11 5.73
CA VAL A 361 5.73 6.87 5.28
C VAL A 361 6.73 5.73 5.12
N PHE A 362 7.86 5.97 4.43
CA PHE A 362 8.88 4.94 4.25
C PHE A 362 9.56 4.54 5.55
N GLY A 363 9.79 5.51 6.46
CA GLY A 363 10.27 5.21 7.81
C GLY A 363 9.27 4.36 8.61
N LEU A 364 7.98 4.66 8.56
CA LEU A 364 6.93 3.87 9.23
C LEU A 364 6.81 2.46 8.65
N ILE A 365 6.96 2.28 7.34
CA ILE A 365 7.01 0.96 6.71
C ILE A 365 8.23 0.17 7.22
N ALA A 366 9.41 0.81 7.26
CA ALA A 366 10.63 0.18 7.77
C ALA A 366 10.46 -0.32 9.21
N VAL A 367 9.91 0.54 10.08
CA VAL A 367 9.65 0.21 11.48
C VAL A 367 8.50 -0.80 11.64
N THR A 368 7.55 -0.86 10.72
CA THR A 368 6.50 -1.89 10.72
C THR A 368 7.08 -3.28 10.50
N GLY A 369 8.13 -3.42 9.66
CA GLY A 369 8.91 -4.65 9.55
C GLY A 369 9.52 -5.07 10.89
N ALA A 370 10.10 -4.12 11.63
CA ALA A 370 10.61 -4.38 12.98
C ALA A 370 9.49 -4.74 13.98
N ARG A 371 8.32 -4.11 13.85
CA ARG A 371 7.14 -4.43 14.68
C ARG A 371 6.69 -5.88 14.46
N ILE A 372 6.77 -6.41 13.24
CA ILE A 372 6.49 -7.84 12.96
C ILE A 372 7.41 -8.73 13.78
N TRP A 373 8.71 -8.41 13.86
CA TRP A 373 9.66 -9.19 14.69
C TRP A 373 9.31 -9.15 16.17
N VAL A 374 8.98 -7.97 16.69
CA VAL A 374 8.63 -7.79 18.10
C VAL A 374 7.33 -8.53 18.46
N VAL A 375 6.27 -8.35 17.67
CA VAL A 375 4.96 -8.97 17.93
C VAL A 375 5.02 -10.50 17.84
N ASN A 376 5.79 -11.03 16.90
CA ASN A 376 5.97 -12.47 16.73
C ASN A 376 7.11 -13.04 17.59
N LYS A 377 7.72 -12.24 18.47
CA LYS A 377 8.80 -12.65 19.38
C LYS A 377 9.94 -13.36 18.65
N VAL A 378 10.40 -12.79 17.53
CA VAL A 378 11.54 -13.31 16.78
C VAL A 378 12.79 -13.24 17.66
N ASP A 379 13.40 -14.40 17.91
CA ASP A 379 14.63 -14.49 18.69
C ASP A 379 15.85 -14.22 17.82
N PHE A 380 16.48 -13.06 18.02
CA PHE A 380 17.72 -12.67 17.36
C PHE A 380 18.99 -13.21 18.03
N SER A 381 18.87 -13.91 19.16
CA SER A 381 19.97 -14.68 19.74
C SER A 381 20.28 -15.91 18.89
N ASP A 382 19.30 -16.41 18.12
CA ASP A 382 19.56 -17.37 17.06
C ASP A 382 20.27 -16.68 15.89
N ASN A 383 21.54 -17.06 15.69
CA ASN A 383 22.38 -16.58 14.60
C ASN A 383 21.72 -16.72 13.21
N ARG A 384 20.83 -17.70 13.03
CA ARG A 384 20.07 -17.85 11.78
C ARG A 384 19.13 -16.67 11.54
N ASN A 385 18.38 -16.28 12.55
CA ASN A 385 17.45 -15.16 12.43
C ASN A 385 18.22 -13.85 12.27
N LEU A 386 19.31 -13.71 13.02
CA LEU A 386 20.19 -12.54 12.98
C LEU A 386 20.80 -12.33 11.59
N ILE A 387 21.43 -13.36 11.01
CA ILE A 387 22.09 -13.23 9.71
C ILE A 387 21.08 -13.00 8.58
N VAL A 388 19.91 -13.64 8.63
CA VAL A 388 18.85 -13.45 7.64
C VAL A 388 18.36 -12.01 7.66
N ALA A 389 18.06 -11.45 8.83
CA ALA A 389 17.65 -10.06 8.93
C ALA A 389 18.76 -9.09 8.51
N ALA A 390 19.98 -9.25 9.03
CA ALA A 390 21.08 -8.34 8.77
C ALA A 390 21.45 -8.26 7.28
N VAL A 391 21.62 -9.41 6.62
CA VAL A 391 21.97 -9.45 5.19
C VAL A 391 20.84 -8.86 4.36
N THR A 392 19.59 -9.22 4.64
CA THR A 392 18.43 -8.72 3.92
C THR A 392 18.33 -7.19 4.01
N LEU A 393 18.46 -6.63 5.21
CA LEU A 393 18.43 -5.18 5.43
C LEU A 393 19.52 -4.45 4.64
N VAL A 394 20.76 -4.95 4.66
CA VAL A 394 21.89 -4.31 3.97
C VAL A 394 21.74 -4.41 2.45
N LEU A 395 21.39 -5.59 1.92
CA LEU A 395 21.18 -5.77 0.47
C LEU A 395 20.04 -4.87 -0.03
N GLY A 396 18.97 -4.76 0.76
CA GLY A 396 17.82 -3.94 0.42
C GLY A 396 18.08 -2.44 0.50
N ALA A 397 18.60 -1.96 1.63
CA ALA A 397 18.90 -0.55 1.85
C ALA A 397 20.04 -0.03 0.96
N GLY A 398 21.02 -0.88 0.66
CA GLY A 398 22.13 -0.59 -0.23
C GLY A 398 21.81 -0.71 -1.73
N ASP A 399 20.57 -1.05 -2.09
CA ASP A 399 20.11 -1.30 -3.45
C ASP A 399 20.99 -2.29 -4.24
N PHE A 400 21.40 -3.37 -3.57
CA PHE A 400 22.31 -4.35 -4.15
C PHE A 400 21.66 -5.07 -5.33
N THR A 401 22.16 -4.79 -6.53
CA THR A 401 21.62 -5.31 -7.78
C THR A 401 22.44 -6.50 -8.27
N LEU A 402 21.82 -7.68 -8.37
CA LEU A 402 22.46 -8.88 -8.90
C LEU A 402 22.14 -9.01 -10.39
N LYS A 403 23.17 -8.99 -11.24
CA LYS A 403 23.03 -9.24 -12.68
C LYS A 403 23.25 -10.72 -12.98
N LEU A 404 22.19 -11.40 -13.42
CA LEU A 404 22.18 -12.79 -13.87
C LEU A 404 21.99 -12.81 -15.39
N GLY A 405 23.09 -12.72 -16.14
CA GLY A 405 23.03 -12.60 -17.61
C GLY A 405 22.28 -11.34 -18.04
N GLY A 406 21.24 -11.50 -18.86
CA GLY A 406 20.37 -10.39 -19.30
C GLY A 406 19.33 -9.93 -18.27
N PHE A 407 19.29 -10.54 -17.09
CA PHE A 407 18.33 -10.25 -16.02
C PHE A 407 19.02 -9.53 -14.85
N ALA A 408 18.40 -8.47 -14.32
CA ALA A 408 18.91 -7.76 -13.15
C ALA A 408 17.86 -7.81 -12.04
N LEU A 409 18.22 -8.39 -10.89
CA LEU A 409 17.40 -8.27 -9.69
C LEU A 409 17.78 -6.98 -8.98
N GLY A 410 16.87 -5.99 -8.94
CA GLY A 410 17.07 -4.75 -8.18
C GLY A 410 17.12 -5.00 -6.66
N GLY A 411 17.47 -3.99 -5.87
CA GLY A 411 17.72 -4.14 -4.43
C GLY A 411 16.63 -4.86 -3.65
N ILE A 412 15.36 -4.49 -3.85
CA ILE A 412 14.22 -5.13 -3.17
C ILE A 412 14.08 -6.61 -3.60
N GLY A 413 14.23 -6.89 -4.90
CA GLY A 413 14.17 -8.25 -5.42
C GLY A 413 15.28 -9.12 -4.86
N THR A 414 16.53 -8.65 -4.93
CA THR A 414 17.70 -9.37 -4.42
C THR A 414 17.60 -9.62 -2.92
N ALA A 415 17.16 -8.62 -2.15
CA ALA A 415 16.93 -8.78 -0.72
C ALA A 415 15.83 -9.80 -0.42
N THR A 416 14.71 -9.76 -1.17
CA THR A 416 13.58 -10.67 -0.95
C THR A 416 13.93 -12.12 -1.25
N PHE A 417 14.44 -12.41 -2.45
CA PHE A 417 14.88 -13.76 -2.80
C PHE A 417 16.06 -14.20 -1.94
N GLY A 418 17.00 -13.30 -1.67
CA GLY A 418 18.14 -13.54 -0.78
C GLY A 418 17.68 -13.96 0.61
N ALA A 419 16.70 -13.27 1.21
CA ALA A 419 16.14 -13.62 2.52
C ALA A 419 15.54 -15.02 2.54
N ILE A 420 14.70 -15.34 1.54
CA ILE A 420 14.02 -16.63 1.45
C ILE A 420 15.04 -17.76 1.25
N ILE A 421 15.97 -17.59 0.30
CA ILE A 421 16.99 -18.60 -0.02
C ILE A 421 17.94 -18.78 1.17
N LEU A 422 18.43 -17.69 1.76
CA LEU A 422 19.33 -17.74 2.91
C LEU A 422 18.65 -18.42 4.10
N TYR A 423 17.40 -18.07 4.39
CA TYR A 423 16.64 -18.72 5.46
C TYR A 423 16.41 -20.21 5.20
N ALA A 424 16.15 -20.59 3.95
CA ALA A 424 15.97 -21.98 3.54
C ALA A 424 17.28 -22.79 3.62
N LEU A 425 18.41 -22.24 3.17
CA LEU A 425 19.73 -22.89 3.26
C LEU A 425 20.20 -23.07 4.69
N LEU A 426 19.94 -22.08 5.55
CA LEU A 426 20.28 -22.14 6.97
C LEU A 426 19.27 -22.94 7.81
N ARG A 427 18.21 -23.47 7.19
CA ARG A 427 17.28 -24.38 7.85
C ARG A 427 17.98 -25.72 8.06
N ARG A 428 18.55 -25.92 9.26
CA ARG A 428 19.10 -27.23 9.66
C ARG A 428 18.04 -28.32 9.44
N ARG A 429 18.36 -29.31 8.59
CA ARG A 429 17.62 -30.59 8.49
C ARG A 429 17.79 -31.30 9.83
N GLY A 430 16.86 -31.13 10.78
CA GLY A 430 16.96 -31.86 12.06
C GLY A 430 16.17 -31.39 13.28
N SER A 431 15.19 -30.50 13.17
CA SER A 431 14.29 -30.20 14.31
C SER A 431 12.87 -30.59 13.95
N GLY A 432 12.65 -31.91 13.83
CA GLY A 432 11.34 -32.51 13.99
C GLY A 432 10.98 -32.54 15.47
N VAL A 433 9.71 -32.22 15.75
CA VAL A 433 8.91 -32.67 16.91
C VAL A 433 9.63 -32.69 18.26
N VAL A 434 9.33 -31.69 19.09
CA VAL A 434 8.74 -31.89 20.43
C VAL A 434 7.67 -30.85 20.63
#